data_AF-A0A2E8J237-F1
#
_entry.id   AF-A0A2E8J237-F1
#
_cell.length_a   1.000
_cell.length_b   1.000
_cell.length_c   1.000
_cell.angle_alpha   90.00
_cell.angle_beta   90.00
_cell.angle_gamma   90.00
#
_symmetry.space_group_name_H-M   'P 1'
#
loop_
_entity.id
_entity.type
_entity.pdbx_description
1 polymer ?
#
loop_
_entity_poly.entity_id
_entity_poly.type
_entity_poly.pdbx_seq_one_letter_code
_entity_poly.pdbx_strand_id
1 'polypeptide(L)'
;MSLSRPAGGLLLPFRLKSRGEANAISFETIENPVYLNQLPPEFEGFRLLHLTDLHLGNNSALMPVLTQVLAGLEYDLCVLIGDYGIGYSSSPVLDVEMQHLKQLIDTEIFTVLGNHDSIFMAPLMENLVSGCC
;
A
#
# COMPACT_ATOMS: atom_id res chain seq x y z
N MET A 1 29.78 -13.59 -21.01
CA MET A 1 29.84 -12.22 -21.59
C MET A 1 29.06 -11.31 -20.67
N SER A 2 29.79 -10.45 -19.94
CA SER A 2 29.26 -9.48 -18.97
C SER A 2 28.67 -8.29 -19.72
N LEU A 3 27.40 -7.98 -19.49
CA LEU A 3 26.78 -6.74 -19.96
C LEU A 3 26.92 -5.71 -18.84
N SER A 4 27.89 -4.82 -19.02
CA SER A 4 28.13 -3.64 -18.20
C SER A 4 26.92 -2.71 -18.21
N ARG A 5 26.43 -2.33 -17.02
CA ARG A 5 25.49 -1.22 -16.83
C ARG A 5 26.16 0.09 -17.28
N PRO A 6 25.52 0.95 -18.10
CA PRO A 6 26.05 2.28 -18.34
C PRO A 6 25.85 3.15 -17.09
N ALA A 7 26.96 3.68 -16.60
CA ALA A 7 26.99 4.72 -15.58
C ALA A 7 26.48 6.05 -16.16
N GLY A 8 25.61 6.75 -15.42
CA GLY A 8 25.31 8.17 -15.63
C GLY A 8 24.36 8.51 -16.78
N GLY A 9 23.06 8.26 -16.59
CA GLY A 9 22.02 8.80 -17.48
C GLY A 9 21.68 10.25 -17.15
N LEU A 10 21.91 11.16 -18.10
CA LEU A 10 21.47 12.56 -18.04
C LEU A 10 19.93 12.61 -17.91
N LEU A 11 19.43 13.13 -16.79
CA LEU A 11 18.00 13.25 -16.51
C LEU A 11 17.41 14.46 -17.27
N LEU A 12 16.90 14.22 -18.47
CA LEU A 12 16.06 15.20 -19.16
C LEU A 12 14.72 15.35 -18.40
N PRO A 13 14.21 16.56 -18.15
CA PRO A 13 13.06 16.81 -17.27
C PRO A 13 11.79 16.04 -17.68
N PHE A 14 11.63 15.75 -18.98
CA PHE A 14 10.51 14.96 -19.51
C PHE A 14 10.51 13.48 -19.09
N ARG A 15 11.65 12.92 -18.67
CA ARG A 15 11.74 11.50 -18.25
C ARG A 15 11.51 11.30 -16.75
N LEU A 16 11.47 12.37 -15.95
CA LEU A 16 11.28 12.26 -14.51
C LEU A 16 9.85 11.86 -14.14
N LYS A 17 8.84 12.45 -14.79
CA LYS A 17 7.43 12.07 -14.58
C LYS A 17 7.19 10.60 -14.89
N SER A 18 7.55 10.16 -16.09
CA SER A 18 7.36 8.76 -16.50
C SER A 18 8.16 7.78 -15.64
N ARG A 19 9.36 8.17 -15.17
CA ARG A 19 10.11 7.36 -14.20
C ARG A 19 9.41 7.31 -12.84
N GLY A 20 8.85 8.42 -12.37
CA GLY A 20 8.06 8.47 -11.14
C GLY A 20 6.83 7.58 -11.22
N GLU A 21 6.07 7.66 -12.32
CA GLU A 21 4.91 6.80 -12.57
C GLU A 21 5.28 5.31 -12.62
N ALA A 22 6.40 4.96 -13.27
CA ALA A 22 6.89 3.59 -13.30
C ALA A 22 7.37 3.10 -11.92
N ASN A 23 8.04 3.96 -11.15
CA ASN A 23 8.49 3.63 -9.81
C ASN A 23 7.30 3.44 -8.85
N ALA A 24 6.27 4.27 -8.95
CA ALA A 24 5.08 4.23 -8.08
C ALA A 24 4.29 2.92 -8.17
N ILE A 25 4.49 2.14 -9.24
CA ILE A 25 3.86 0.83 -9.41
C ILE A 25 4.87 -0.32 -9.35
N SER A 26 6.14 -0.03 -9.09
CA SER A 26 7.20 -1.04 -8.97
C SER A 26 7.23 -1.60 -7.56
N PHE A 27 6.14 -2.26 -7.15
CA PHE A 27 6.05 -2.89 -5.84
C PHE A 27 7.08 -4.00 -5.67
N GLU A 28 7.69 -4.06 -4.50
CA GLU A 28 8.55 -5.15 -4.07
C GLU A 28 7.99 -5.71 -2.75
N THR A 29 7.80 -7.02 -2.68
CA THR A 29 7.42 -7.69 -1.42
C THR A 29 8.69 -8.00 -0.64
N ILE A 30 8.80 -7.45 0.56
CA ILE A 30 9.93 -7.66 1.46
C ILE A 30 9.42 -8.36 2.72
N GLU A 31 9.92 -9.55 3.01
CA GLU A 31 9.66 -10.22 4.28
C GLU A 31 10.64 -9.71 5.34
N ASN A 32 10.10 -9.11 6.41
CA ASN A 32 10.88 -8.57 7.51
C ASN A 32 10.59 -9.33 8.81
N PRO A 33 11.40 -10.33 9.19
CA PRO A 33 11.18 -11.08 10.42
C PRO A 33 11.45 -10.19 11.64
N VAL A 34 10.49 -10.15 12.56
CA VAL A 34 10.59 -9.40 13.81
C VAL A 34 10.59 -10.37 14.98
N TYR A 35 11.62 -10.31 15.82
CA TYR A 35 11.76 -11.17 16.99
C TYR A 35 11.46 -10.39 18.26
N LEU A 36 10.51 -10.88 19.06
CA LEU A 36 10.12 -10.30 20.33
C LEU A 36 10.38 -11.30 21.47
N ASN A 37 11.15 -10.90 22.48
CA ASN A 37 11.58 -11.78 23.58
C ASN A 37 10.43 -12.41 24.39
N GLN A 38 9.24 -11.80 24.35
CA GLN A 38 8.05 -12.23 25.08
C GLN A 38 6.85 -12.28 24.15
N LEU A 39 7.07 -12.75 22.90
CA LEU A 39 5.98 -12.98 21.97
C LEU A 39 5.05 -14.08 22.54
N PRO A 40 3.75 -13.82 22.69
CA PRO A 40 2.82 -14.89 23.04
C PRO A 40 2.86 -15.99 21.98
N PRO A 41 2.81 -17.29 22.35
CA PRO A 41 2.92 -18.39 21.40
C PRO A 41 1.90 -18.36 20.26
N GLU A 42 0.74 -17.74 20.49
CA GLU A 42 -0.33 -17.58 19.51
C GLU A 42 0.06 -16.68 18.33
N PHE A 43 1.09 -15.86 18.48
CA PHE A 43 1.63 -14.99 17.43
C PHE A 43 2.91 -15.54 16.78
N GLU A 44 3.36 -16.75 17.15
CA GLU A 44 4.53 -17.35 16.51
C GLU A 44 4.24 -17.61 15.02
N GLY A 45 5.07 -17.03 14.15
CA GLY A 45 4.86 -17.10 12.70
C GLY A 45 3.72 -16.23 12.17
N PHE A 46 3.10 -15.37 13.01
CA PHE A 46 2.05 -14.46 12.57
C PHE A 46 2.57 -13.43 11.57
N ARG A 47 1.83 -13.26 10.46
CA ARG A 47 2.27 -12.47 9.30
C ARG A 47 1.40 -11.23 9.14
N LEU A 48 2.06 -10.07 9.26
CA LEU A 48 1.45 -8.77 9.01
C LEU A 48 1.76 -8.28 7.60
N LEU A 49 0.72 -8.02 6.80
CA LEU A 49 0.85 -7.28 5.56
C LEU A 49 0.84 -5.78 5.87
N HIS A 50 1.93 -5.09 5.57
CA HIS A 50 2.05 -3.64 5.77
C HIS A 50 1.90 -2.91 4.42
N LEU A 51 0.91 -2.01 4.31
CA LEU A 51 0.73 -1.13 3.15
C LEU A 51 0.71 0.34 3.59
N THR A 52 1.37 1.22 2.82
CA THR A 52 1.55 2.64 3.16
C THR A 52 1.72 3.47 1.90
N ASP A 53 1.53 4.79 2.00
CA ASP A 53 1.83 5.77 0.95
C ASP A 53 1.20 5.41 -0.42
N LEU A 54 -0.01 4.84 -0.39
CA LEU A 54 -0.66 4.32 -1.60
C LEU A 54 -1.01 5.44 -2.59
N HIS A 55 -1.32 6.65 -2.09
CA HIS A 55 -1.67 7.82 -2.91
C HIS A 55 -2.61 7.48 -4.09
N LEU A 56 -3.68 6.77 -3.75
CA LEU A 56 -4.76 6.34 -4.63
C LEU A 56 -5.32 7.50 -5.46
N GLY A 57 -5.62 7.20 -6.72
CA GLY A 57 -6.04 8.13 -7.76
C GLY A 57 -4.90 8.80 -8.52
N ASN A 58 -3.64 8.74 -8.06
CA ASN A 58 -2.53 9.46 -8.72
C ASN A 58 -2.00 8.72 -9.95
N ASN A 59 -2.14 7.40 -9.98
CA ASN A 59 -1.69 6.55 -11.08
C ASN A 59 -2.71 5.43 -11.33
N SER A 60 -3.36 5.45 -12.48
CA SER A 60 -4.41 4.48 -12.83
C SER A 60 -3.91 3.03 -12.96
N ALA A 61 -2.59 2.82 -13.08
CA ALA A 61 -1.99 1.49 -13.11
C ALA A 61 -1.70 0.92 -11.71
N LEU A 62 -1.77 1.74 -10.65
CA LEU A 62 -1.41 1.32 -9.29
C LEU A 62 -2.31 0.21 -8.78
N MET A 63 -3.63 0.40 -8.79
CA MET A 63 -4.57 -0.59 -8.26
C MET A 63 -4.49 -1.94 -9.00
N PRO A 64 -4.48 -1.99 -10.35
CA PRO A 64 -4.27 -3.24 -11.09
C PRO A 64 -2.98 -3.99 -10.76
N VAL A 65 -1.87 -3.28 -10.51
CA VAL A 65 -0.59 -3.91 -10.14
C VAL A 65 -0.65 -4.39 -8.69
N LEU A 66 -1.18 -3.56 -7.78
CA LEU A 66 -1.35 -3.92 -6.38
C LEU A 66 -2.20 -5.19 -6.21
N THR A 67 -3.31 -5.31 -6.95
CA THR A 67 -4.13 -6.55 -6.98
C THR A 67 -3.30 -7.78 -7.32
N GLN A 68 -2.43 -7.70 -8.32
CA GLN A 68 -1.60 -8.84 -8.73
C GLN A 68 -0.55 -9.20 -7.67
N VAL A 69 0.02 -8.20 -7.01
CA VAL A 69 0.99 -8.40 -5.93
C VAL A 69 0.30 -9.07 -4.74
N LEU A 70 -0.85 -8.55 -4.31
CA LEU A 70 -1.58 -9.07 -3.14
C LEU A 70 -2.09 -10.50 -3.33
N ALA A 71 -2.50 -10.89 -4.53
CA ALA A 71 -3.03 -12.22 -4.81
C ALA A 71 -2.03 -13.37 -4.55
N GLY A 72 -0.73 -13.07 -4.46
CA GLY A 72 0.31 -14.06 -4.19
C GLY A 72 0.82 -14.09 -2.75
N LEU A 73 0.23 -13.32 -1.83
CA LEU A 73 0.73 -13.18 -0.47
C LEU A 73 -0.13 -13.94 0.54
N GLU A 74 0.54 -14.61 1.47
CA GLU A 74 -0.09 -15.18 2.66
C GLU A 74 0.19 -14.27 3.86
N TYR A 75 -0.87 -13.87 4.56
CA TYR A 75 -0.81 -13.01 5.74
C TYR A 75 -2.05 -13.24 6.61
N ASP A 76 -1.93 -12.96 7.91
CA ASP A 76 -3.00 -13.14 8.89
C ASP A 76 -3.78 -11.84 9.15
N LEU A 77 -3.12 -10.69 8.93
CA LEU A 77 -3.68 -9.37 9.18
C LEU A 77 -3.06 -8.32 8.26
N CYS A 78 -3.87 -7.39 7.77
CA CYS A 78 -3.38 -6.23 7.03
C CYS A 78 -3.38 -4.98 7.90
N VAL A 79 -2.30 -4.21 7.83
CA VAL A 79 -2.18 -2.89 8.43
C VAL A 79 -1.92 -1.85 7.35
N LEU A 80 -2.81 -0.86 7.29
CA LEU A 80 -2.73 0.30 6.43
C LEU A 80 -2.20 1.47 7.26
N ILE A 81 -1.03 2.00 6.90
CA ILE A 81 -0.31 2.97 7.74
C ILE A 81 -0.18 4.37 7.12
N GLY A 82 -1.26 4.86 6.52
CA GLY A 82 -1.43 6.26 6.14
C GLY A 82 -1.08 6.62 4.70
N ASP A 83 -1.39 7.87 4.36
CA ASP A 83 -1.15 8.54 3.07
C ASP A 83 -1.88 7.86 1.90
N TYR A 84 -3.21 7.81 2.03
CA TYR A 84 -4.07 7.02 1.14
C TYR A 84 -4.41 7.73 -0.16
N GLY A 85 -4.62 9.04 -0.15
CA GLY A 85 -5.16 9.78 -1.29
C GLY A 85 -4.25 10.89 -1.81
N ILE A 86 -4.76 11.63 -2.80
CA ILE A 86 -4.13 12.87 -3.27
C ILE A 86 -4.71 14.05 -2.48
N GLY A 87 -3.90 14.61 -1.59
CA GLY A 87 -4.25 15.80 -0.79
C GLY A 87 -5.02 15.47 0.49
N TYR A 88 -5.45 16.52 1.19
CA TYR A 88 -5.98 16.45 2.56
C TYR A 88 -7.50 16.20 2.66
N SER A 89 -8.11 15.49 1.72
CA SER A 89 -9.55 15.21 1.80
C SER A 89 -9.93 13.94 1.05
N SER A 90 -11.05 13.33 1.44
CA SER A 90 -11.65 12.28 0.63
C SER A 90 -12.04 12.82 -0.74
N SER A 91 -12.03 11.93 -1.72
CA SER A 91 -12.54 12.19 -3.06
C SER A 91 -13.33 10.97 -3.51
N PRO A 92 -14.29 11.10 -4.44
CA PRO A 92 -15.03 9.96 -4.95
C PRO A 92 -14.12 8.86 -5.54
N VAL A 93 -12.97 9.26 -6.09
CA VAL A 93 -11.96 8.30 -6.60
C VAL A 93 -11.34 7.52 -5.45
N LEU A 94 -10.91 8.22 -4.39
CA LEU A 94 -10.33 7.58 -3.21
C LEU A 94 -11.33 6.62 -2.55
N ASP A 95 -12.59 7.02 -2.40
CA ASP A 95 -13.62 6.19 -1.77
C ASP A 95 -13.80 4.87 -2.55
N VAL A 96 -13.86 4.94 -3.88
CA VAL A 96 -13.98 3.77 -4.77
C VAL A 96 -12.73 2.88 -4.69
N GLU A 97 -11.53 3.48 -4.75
CA GLU A 97 -10.29 2.70 -4.70
C GLU A 97 -10.04 2.07 -3.33
N MET A 98 -10.42 2.73 -2.24
CA MET A 98 -10.38 2.15 -0.88
C MET A 98 -11.40 1.02 -0.72
N GLN A 99 -12.60 1.15 -1.30
CA GLN A 99 -13.58 0.04 -1.33
C GLN A 99 -13.05 -1.15 -2.13
N HIS A 100 -12.39 -0.91 -3.26
CA HIS A 100 -11.75 -1.98 -4.03
C HIS A 100 -10.62 -2.63 -3.22
N LEU A 101 -9.76 -1.85 -2.55
CA LEU A 101 -8.70 -2.37 -1.69
C LEU A 101 -9.28 -3.26 -0.57
N LYS A 102 -10.39 -2.84 0.05
CA LYS A 102 -11.10 -3.67 1.04
C LYS A 102 -11.53 -5.02 0.48
N GLN A 103 -11.98 -5.08 -0.78
CA GLN A 103 -12.42 -6.32 -1.41
C GLN A 103 -11.25 -7.25 -1.78
N LEU A 104 -10.04 -6.70 -1.93
CA LEU A 104 -8.84 -7.47 -2.25
C LEU A 104 -8.20 -8.12 -1.01
N ILE A 105 -8.47 -7.56 0.18
CA ILE A 105 -7.93 -8.01 1.45
C ILE A 105 -9.03 -8.81 2.16
N ASP A 106 -8.79 -10.09 2.38
CA ASP A 106 -9.73 -11.03 2.99
C ASP A 106 -9.53 -11.21 4.51
N THR A 107 -8.54 -10.54 5.08
CA THR A 107 -8.27 -10.50 6.51
C THR A 107 -8.84 -9.23 7.16
N GLU A 108 -8.78 -9.18 8.50
CA GLU A 108 -9.02 -7.93 9.22
C GLU A 108 -8.01 -6.85 8.79
N ILE A 109 -8.46 -5.60 8.81
CA ILE A 109 -7.69 -4.42 8.40
C ILE A 109 -7.62 -3.46 9.58
N PHE A 110 -6.41 -3.08 9.99
CA PHE A 110 -6.21 -1.93 10.87
C PHE A 110 -5.67 -0.76 10.08
N THR A 111 -6.14 0.44 10.40
CA THR A 111 -5.78 1.66 9.66
C THR A 111 -5.32 2.75 10.61
N VAL A 112 -4.29 3.50 10.23
CA VAL A 112 -3.95 4.79 10.84
C VAL A 112 -3.91 5.89 9.78
N LEU A 113 -4.21 7.13 10.18
CA LEU A 113 -4.10 8.27 9.27
C LEU A 113 -2.64 8.73 9.19
N GLY A 114 -2.17 9.00 7.97
CA GLY A 114 -0.89 9.65 7.71
C GLY A 114 -0.98 11.17 7.77
N ASN A 115 0.14 11.85 7.55
CA ASN A 115 0.19 13.32 7.58
C ASN A 115 -0.43 13.98 6.35
N HIS A 116 -0.63 13.24 5.26
CA HIS A 116 -1.39 13.71 4.10
C HIS A 116 -2.89 13.41 4.22
N ASP A 117 -3.30 12.57 5.16
CA ASP A 117 -4.71 12.27 5.39
C ASP A 117 -5.35 13.29 6.32
N SER A 118 -6.60 13.65 6.02
CA SER A 118 -7.39 14.49 6.91
C SER A 118 -8.20 13.66 7.89
N ILE A 119 -8.46 14.24 9.07
CA ILE A 119 -9.35 13.64 10.06
C ILE A 119 -10.75 13.32 9.51
N PHE A 120 -11.19 14.05 8.48
CA PHE A 120 -12.47 13.77 7.81
C PHE A 120 -12.49 12.45 7.04
N MET A 121 -11.34 11.80 6.86
CA MET A 121 -11.24 10.45 6.28
C MET A 121 -11.43 9.36 7.34
N ALA A 122 -11.39 9.65 8.64
CA ALA A 122 -11.57 8.65 9.69
C ALA A 122 -12.88 7.83 9.52
N PRO A 123 -14.05 8.42 9.21
CA PRO A 123 -15.26 7.63 8.96
C PRO A 123 -15.14 6.65 7.78
N LEU A 124 -14.42 7.03 6.71
CA LEU A 124 -14.14 6.13 5.59
C LEU A 124 -13.30 4.94 6.07
N MET A 125 -12.26 5.21 6.87
CA MET A 125 -11.37 4.18 7.39
C MET A 125 -12.07 3.23 8.36
N GLU A 126 -12.90 3.75 9.26
CA GLU A 126 -13.71 2.95 10.19
C GLU A 126 -14.65 1.99 9.45
N ASN A 127 -15.19 2.40 8.29
CA ASN A 127 -16.03 1.54 7.45
C ASN A 127 -15.24 0.41 6.78
N LEU A 128 -13.92 0.52 6.64
CA LEU A 128 -13.08 -0.58 6.16
C LEU A 128 -13.00 -1.68 7.21
N VAL A 129 -12.83 -1.30 8.47
CA VAL A 129 -12.71 -2.22 9.62
C VAL A 129 -14.06 -2.84 10.01
N SER A 130 -15.15 -2.08 9.89
CA SER A 130 -16.49 -2.48 10.35
C SER A 130 -17.22 -3.52 9.48
N GLY A 131 -16.50 -4.30 8.66
CA GLY A 131 -17.07 -5.27 7.73
C GLY A 131 -16.98 -6.72 8.21
N CYS A 132 -17.56 -7.04 9.37
CA CYS A 132 -17.85 -8.42 9.72
C CYS A 132 -19.34 -8.69 9.39
N CYS A 133 -19.56 -9.57 8.39
CA CYS A 133 -20.83 -10.10 7.89
C CYS A 133 -21.67 -9.20 6.97
#